data_AF-A0AAD6E698-F1
#
_entry.id   AF-A0AAD6E698-F1
#
_cell.length_a   1.000
_cell.length_b   1.000
_cell.length_c   1.000
_cell.angle_alpha   90.00
_cell.angle_beta   90.00
_cell.angle_gamma   90.00
#
_symmetry.space_group_name_H-M   'P 1'
#
loop_
_entity.id
_entity.type
_entity.pdbx_description
1 polymer ?
#
loop_
_entity_poly.entity_id
_entity_poly.type
_entity_poly.pdbx_seq_one_letter_code
_entity_poly.pdbx_strand_id
1 'polypeptide(L)'
;MTDDFTPLEISVNFHAGKATVRFGFEPICDLAGAERDPANRQASEDFLGKLGNDVPLGVNLVWYQHFAQELLVARKVCQPSWPSQAPMQAYIMPLLKSAETGISPSHLIFDSILKLDRVDAPLAPALGLIEAYMASHPEVQSEAVAFDCVDPRDSRIKLYLRVPHTSLRQVLDVYTLEGRLKDEATVAGIKILRELWPLLLDIAADYKDEDPLPNKTHRTAGFLYNIKIRPGKTYPEPQVYIPVRHYGKSDMAVAQGLATYFRRQGWDSLADSYPKDLQSFTLARH
;
A
#
# COMPACT_ATOMS: atom_id res chain seq x y z
N MET A 1 -6.40 1.30 11.41
CA MET A 1 -5.71 0.55 10.33
C MET A 1 -6.70 -0.21 9.45
N THR A 2 -7.58 -1.02 10.02
CA THR A 2 -8.70 -1.69 9.33
C THR A 2 -9.98 -0.84 9.37
N ASP A 3 -10.99 -1.20 8.59
CA ASP A 3 -12.31 -0.53 8.59
C ASP A 3 -13.09 -0.70 9.92
N ASP A 4 -12.74 -1.70 10.75
CA ASP A 4 -13.30 -1.91 12.10
C ASP A 4 -12.43 -1.30 13.21
N PHE A 5 -11.44 -0.49 12.83
CA PHE A 5 -10.51 0.20 13.73
C PHE A 5 -9.60 -0.71 14.56
N THR A 6 -9.54 -2.01 14.26
CA THR A 6 -8.58 -2.91 14.90
C THR A 6 -7.15 -2.60 14.46
N PRO A 7 -6.15 -2.80 15.35
CA PRO A 7 -4.75 -2.47 15.07
C PRO A 7 -3.98 -3.65 14.46
N LEU A 8 -4.64 -4.72 14.01
CA LEU A 8 -3.99 -5.89 13.39
C LEU A 8 -4.70 -6.29 12.09
N GLU A 9 -3.93 -6.50 11.01
CA GLU A 9 -4.41 -7.02 9.74
C GLU A 9 -3.46 -8.12 9.24
N ILE A 10 -4.04 -9.21 8.76
CA ILE A 10 -3.29 -10.34 8.17
C ILE A 10 -3.47 -10.29 6.66
N SER A 11 -2.38 -10.42 5.91
CA SER A 11 -2.43 -10.57 4.46
C SER A 11 -1.61 -11.77 4.00
N VAL A 12 -2.03 -12.39 2.91
CA VAL A 12 -1.30 -13.48 2.26
C VAL A 12 -0.90 -13.04 0.86
N ASN A 13 0.39 -13.15 0.53
CA ASN A 13 0.87 -12.98 -0.83
C ASN A 13 0.98 -14.34 -1.50
N PHE A 14 0.32 -14.48 -2.66
CA PHE A 14 0.46 -15.64 -3.53
C PHE A 14 1.35 -15.30 -4.72
N HIS A 15 2.45 -16.03 -4.88
CA HIS A 15 3.38 -15.83 -5.99
C HIS A 15 4.10 -17.13 -6.32
N ALA A 16 4.14 -17.48 -7.62
CA ALA A 16 4.79 -18.70 -8.11
C ALA A 16 4.39 -19.96 -7.31
N GLY A 17 3.09 -20.10 -7.02
CA GLY A 17 2.54 -21.23 -6.24
C GLY A 17 2.86 -21.22 -4.73
N LYS A 18 3.54 -20.19 -4.21
CA LYS A 18 3.88 -20.05 -2.79
C LYS A 18 2.98 -19.03 -2.10
N ALA A 19 2.71 -19.27 -0.81
CA ALA A 19 1.99 -18.36 0.07
C ALA A 19 2.93 -17.76 1.11
N THR A 20 2.93 -16.44 1.26
CA THR A 20 3.67 -15.71 2.30
C THR A 20 2.70 -14.94 3.17
N VAL A 21 2.64 -15.26 4.47
CA VAL A 21 1.80 -14.54 5.45
C VAL A 21 2.54 -13.31 5.93
N ARG A 22 1.82 -12.19 6.06
CA ARG A 22 2.32 -10.91 6.57
C ARG A 22 1.34 -10.35 7.59
N PHE A 23 1.87 -9.74 8.62
CA PHE A 23 1.13 -9.03 9.65
C PHE A 23 1.38 -7.54 9.50
N GLY A 24 0.33 -6.76 9.30
CA GLY A 24 0.34 -5.31 9.47
C GLY A 24 -0.25 -4.99 10.83
N PHE A 25 0.38 -4.10 11.59
CA PHE A 25 -0.18 -3.66 12.85
C PHE A 25 0.21 -2.23 13.20
N GLU A 26 -0.60 -1.61 14.04
CA GLU A 26 -0.35 -0.31 14.65
C GLU A 26 0.00 -0.53 16.14
N PRO A 27 1.26 -0.29 16.56
CA PRO A 27 1.59 -0.31 17.97
C PRO A 27 0.76 0.74 18.74
N ILE A 28 0.13 0.32 19.83
CA ILE A 28 -0.69 1.16 20.70
C ILE A 28 -0.29 0.91 22.16
N CYS A 29 -0.31 1.95 22.98
CA CYS A 29 -0.13 1.85 24.44
C CYS A 29 -1.22 2.67 25.17
N ASP A 30 -1.27 2.57 26.50
CA ASP A 30 -2.30 3.24 27.32
C ASP A 30 -2.26 4.79 27.26
N LEU A 31 -1.22 5.37 26.66
CA LEU A 31 -1.09 6.82 26.47
C LEU A 31 -1.71 7.30 25.14
N ALA A 32 -2.03 6.39 24.21
CA ALA A 32 -2.52 6.74 22.89
C ALA A 32 -3.81 7.57 22.97
N GLY A 33 -3.80 8.74 22.33
CA GLY A 33 -4.94 9.68 22.34
C GLY A 33 -5.05 10.52 23.61
N ALA A 34 -4.25 10.25 24.65
CA ALA A 34 -4.18 11.12 25.83
C ALA A 34 -3.35 12.38 25.54
N GLU A 35 -3.43 13.40 26.40
CA GLU A 35 -2.67 14.66 26.25
C GLU A 35 -1.15 14.43 26.10
N ARG A 36 -0.64 13.34 26.69
CA ARG A 36 0.79 12.95 26.64
C ARG A 36 1.20 12.29 25.33
N ASP A 37 0.27 11.66 24.60
CA ASP A 37 0.52 11.06 23.29
C ASP A 37 -0.73 11.13 22.38
N PRO A 38 -1.17 12.34 22.00
CA PRO A 38 -2.42 12.53 21.27
C PRO A 38 -2.38 11.95 19.84
N ALA A 39 -1.19 11.66 19.33
CA ALA A 39 -0.94 11.17 17.97
C ALA A 39 -0.47 9.70 17.92
N ASN A 40 -0.54 8.96 19.04
CA ASN A 40 -0.12 7.55 19.15
C ASN A 40 1.31 7.29 18.59
N ARG A 41 2.27 8.14 18.97
CA ARG A 41 3.67 8.01 18.53
C ARG A 41 4.50 7.12 19.46
N GLN A 42 4.19 7.11 20.76
CA GLN A 42 5.06 6.52 21.79
C GLN A 42 5.24 5.02 21.57
N ALA A 43 4.16 4.28 21.37
CA ALA A 43 4.20 2.83 21.22
C ALA A 43 4.99 2.39 19.98
N SER A 44 4.86 3.12 18.87
CA SER A 44 5.61 2.84 17.64
C SER A 44 7.10 3.09 17.84
N GLU A 45 7.46 4.21 18.47
CA GLU A 45 8.86 4.54 18.74
C GLU A 45 9.50 3.54 19.73
N ASP A 46 8.79 3.12 20.77
CA ASP A 46 9.26 2.12 21.74
C ASP A 46 9.45 0.75 21.07
N PHE A 47 8.52 0.37 20.19
CA PHE A 47 8.61 -0.87 19.43
C PHE A 47 9.84 -0.86 18.49
N LEU A 48 10.01 0.22 17.73
CA LEU A 48 11.15 0.39 16.83
C LEU A 48 12.48 0.51 17.58
N GLY A 49 12.49 1.13 18.75
CA GLY A 49 13.66 1.20 19.62
C GLY A 49 14.08 -0.18 20.14
N LYS A 50 13.13 -1.05 20.51
CA LYS A 50 13.43 -2.44 20.87
C LYS A 50 14.00 -3.21 19.68
N LEU A 51 13.35 -3.11 18.51
CA LEU A 51 13.82 -3.76 17.28
C LEU A 51 15.22 -3.32 16.83
N GLY A 52 15.54 -2.02 16.95
CA GLY A 52 16.85 -1.48 16.61
C GLY A 52 17.98 -1.95 17.55
N ASN A 53 17.64 -2.35 18.78
CA ASN A 53 18.59 -2.89 19.75
C ASN A 53 18.77 -4.41 19.64
N ASP A 54 17.75 -5.11 19.14
CA ASP A 54 17.83 -6.55 18.91
C ASP A 54 18.66 -6.86 17.66
N VAL A 55 19.97 -7.04 17.88
CA VAL A 55 20.99 -7.42 16.89
C VAL A 55 20.58 -8.58 15.94
N PRO A 56 19.77 -9.59 16.34
CA PRO A 56 19.33 -10.64 15.41
C PRO A 56 18.28 -10.20 14.38
N LEU A 57 17.54 -9.12 14.66
CA LEU A 57 16.41 -8.64 13.86
C LEU A 57 16.72 -7.36 13.09
N GLY A 58 17.74 -6.63 13.50
CA GLY A 58 18.35 -5.60 12.70
C GLY A 58 17.40 -4.70 11.84
N VAL A 59 17.09 -3.50 12.25
CA VAL A 59 16.22 -2.65 11.42
C VAL A 59 16.98 -1.42 11.00
N ASN A 60 17.05 -1.12 9.69
CA ASN A 60 17.63 0.14 9.26
C ASN A 60 16.53 1.22 9.29
N LEU A 61 16.65 2.11 10.28
CA LEU A 61 15.66 3.14 10.56
C LEU A 61 15.99 4.51 9.94
N VAL A 62 17.02 4.61 9.07
CA VAL A 62 17.43 5.89 8.47
C VAL A 62 16.27 6.58 7.74
N TRP A 63 15.59 5.85 6.84
CA TRP A 63 14.41 6.40 6.17
C TRP A 63 13.23 6.59 7.12
N TYR A 64 13.07 5.74 8.14
CA TYR A 64 12.03 5.95 9.15
C TYR A 64 12.20 7.28 9.88
N GLN A 65 13.41 7.57 10.37
CA GLN A 65 13.72 8.81 11.07
C GLN A 65 13.46 10.03 10.18
N HIS A 66 13.90 9.97 8.92
CA HIS A 66 13.65 11.02 7.93
C HIS A 66 12.16 11.27 7.73
N PHE A 67 11.39 10.25 7.35
CA PHE A 67 9.97 10.43 7.10
C PHE A 67 9.19 10.77 8.38
N ALA A 68 9.57 10.25 9.55
CA ALA A 68 8.96 10.61 10.82
C ALA A 68 9.19 12.09 11.19
N GLN A 69 10.35 12.65 10.84
CA GLN A 69 10.63 14.07 11.04
C GLN A 69 9.84 14.96 10.09
N GLU A 70 9.72 14.54 8.82
CA GLU A 70 9.07 15.32 7.76
C GLU A 70 7.53 15.23 7.82
N LEU A 71 6.98 14.06 8.18
CA LEU A 71 5.57 13.72 7.96
C LEU A 71 4.76 13.51 9.23
N LEU A 72 5.38 13.45 10.42
CA LEU A 72 4.66 13.33 11.69
C LEU A 72 4.75 14.64 12.49
N VAL A 73 3.71 14.92 13.30
CA VAL A 73 3.69 16.09 14.20
C VAL A 73 4.82 16.01 15.23
N ALA A 74 5.47 17.14 15.51
CA ALA A 74 6.68 17.16 16.33
C ALA A 74 6.41 16.65 17.77
N ARG A 75 7.38 15.90 18.31
CA ARG A 75 7.37 15.49 19.72
C ARG A 75 7.87 16.65 20.59
N LYS A 76 7.46 16.69 21.86
CA LYS A 76 8.06 17.60 22.84
C LYS A 76 9.45 17.13 23.35
N VAL A 77 9.93 15.91 23.07
CA VAL A 77 11.27 15.42 23.51
C VAL A 77 11.91 14.38 22.55
N CYS A 78 13.20 14.61 22.27
CA CYS A 78 14.38 13.89 21.72
C CYS A 78 14.33 12.57 20.92
N GLN A 79 15.29 12.47 19.99
CA GLN A 79 15.56 11.40 19.01
C GLN A 79 16.49 10.30 19.52
N PRO A 80 16.26 9.03 19.12
CA PRO A 80 17.26 7.97 19.23
C PRO A 80 17.82 7.46 17.87
N SER A 81 19.03 6.89 17.90
CA SER A 81 19.79 6.34 16.76
C SER A 81 19.98 4.82 16.85
N TRP A 82 19.95 4.07 15.73
CA TRP A 82 19.88 2.59 15.74
C TRP A 82 20.54 1.88 14.53
N PRO A 83 21.12 0.67 14.70
CA PRO A 83 21.63 -0.20 13.61
C PRO A 83 20.78 -1.47 13.27
N SER A 84 21.27 -2.33 12.35
CA SER A 84 20.57 -2.96 11.17
C SER A 84 20.45 -4.51 11.00
N GLN A 85 19.56 -4.95 10.07
CA GLN A 85 19.07 -6.25 9.41
C GLN A 85 17.96 -7.31 9.89
N ALA A 86 16.69 -7.17 9.41
CA ALA A 86 15.54 -8.08 9.08
C ALA A 86 14.42 -7.28 8.33
N PRO A 87 13.50 -7.94 7.57
CA PRO A 87 12.59 -7.25 6.65
C PRO A 87 11.34 -6.69 7.34
N MET A 88 11.39 -5.43 7.75
CA MET A 88 10.24 -4.65 8.22
C MET A 88 9.87 -3.56 7.20
N GLN A 89 8.59 -3.25 7.07
CA GLN A 89 8.12 -2.07 6.36
C GLN A 89 7.44 -1.11 7.33
N ALA A 90 7.72 0.19 7.20
CA ALA A 90 6.99 1.22 7.92
C ALA A 90 6.00 1.93 6.98
N TYR A 91 4.88 2.37 7.55
CA TYR A 91 3.83 3.14 6.87
C TYR A 91 3.62 4.44 7.63
N ILE A 92 3.55 5.57 6.93
CA ILE A 92 3.34 6.89 7.52
C ILE A 92 2.22 7.60 6.78
N MET A 93 1.23 8.08 7.54
CA MET A 93 0.12 8.90 7.06
C MET A 93 0.29 10.32 7.58
N PRO A 94 0.51 11.34 6.72
CA PRO A 94 0.83 12.70 7.16
C PRO A 94 -0.41 13.53 7.55
N LEU A 95 -1.55 12.90 7.87
CA LEU A 95 -2.83 13.61 8.05
C LEU A 95 -2.78 14.64 9.18
N LEU A 96 -2.19 14.28 10.33
CA LEU A 96 -2.04 15.20 11.46
C LEU A 96 -1.05 16.32 11.15
N LYS A 97 0.03 16.01 10.42
CA LYS A 97 1.01 17.02 9.99
C LYS A 97 0.41 18.00 8.99
N SER A 98 -0.41 17.49 8.09
CA SER A 98 -1.19 18.31 7.15
C SER A 98 -2.15 19.24 7.88
N ALA A 99 -2.87 18.75 8.89
CA ALA A 99 -3.75 19.58 9.73
C ALA A 99 -2.98 20.66 10.51
N GLU A 100 -1.79 20.34 11.03
CA GLU A 100 -0.93 21.29 11.77
C GLU A 100 -0.35 22.39 10.86
N THR A 101 0.08 22.04 9.65
CA THR A 101 0.84 22.93 8.77
C THR A 101 0.00 23.62 7.69
N GLY A 102 -1.20 23.11 7.40
CA GLY A 102 -2.02 23.53 6.27
C GLY A 102 -1.50 23.06 4.90
N ILE A 103 -0.43 22.26 4.85
CA ILE A 103 0.13 21.70 3.61
C ILE A 103 -0.58 20.39 3.28
N SER A 104 -0.88 20.15 2.00
CA SER A 104 -1.57 18.91 1.59
C SER A 104 -0.71 17.66 1.87
N PRO A 105 -1.33 16.49 2.15
CA PRO A 105 -0.61 15.23 2.29
C PRO A 105 0.31 14.91 1.12
N SER A 106 -0.15 15.13 -0.12
CA SER A 106 0.64 14.92 -1.33
C SER A 106 1.90 15.78 -1.35
N HIS A 107 1.79 17.09 -1.09
CA HIS A 107 2.97 17.96 -1.08
C HIS A 107 3.97 17.57 0.02
N LEU A 108 3.49 17.30 1.25
CA LEU A 108 4.35 16.83 2.34
C LEU A 108 5.14 15.58 1.94
N ILE A 109 4.46 14.59 1.34
CA ILE A 109 5.11 13.34 0.92
C ILE A 109 6.12 13.60 -0.20
N PHE A 110 5.75 14.34 -1.25
CA PHE A 110 6.63 14.58 -2.40
C PHE A 110 7.89 15.36 -1.99
N ASP A 111 7.73 16.44 -1.22
CA ASP A 111 8.85 17.22 -0.68
C ASP A 111 9.77 16.34 0.18
N SER A 112 9.19 15.47 1.02
CA SER A 112 9.98 14.55 1.85
C SER A 112 10.78 13.54 1.02
N ILE A 113 10.24 13.05 -0.10
CA ILE A 113 10.94 12.12 -1.00
C ILE A 113 12.07 12.85 -1.74
N LEU A 114 11.81 14.07 -2.23
CA LEU A 114 12.83 14.88 -2.93
C LEU A 114 14.02 15.22 -2.02
N LYS A 115 13.80 15.39 -0.71
CA LYS A 115 14.90 15.58 0.27
C LYS A 115 15.81 14.35 0.41
N LEU A 116 15.37 13.17 -0.03
CA LEU A 116 16.19 11.95 -0.09
C LEU A 116 16.89 11.74 -1.44
N ASP A 117 16.61 12.59 -2.43
CA ASP A 117 17.15 12.44 -3.79
C ASP A 117 18.67 12.63 -3.81
N ARG A 118 19.36 11.75 -4.55
CA ARG A 118 20.82 11.75 -4.64
C ARG A 118 21.26 11.43 -6.06
N VAL A 119 22.37 12.02 -6.50
CA VAL A 119 22.91 11.83 -7.85
C VAL A 119 23.25 10.36 -8.15
N ASP A 120 23.77 9.63 -7.17
CA ASP A 120 24.18 8.23 -7.30
C ASP A 120 23.01 7.23 -7.14
N ALA A 121 21.85 7.70 -6.68
CA ALA A 121 20.68 6.87 -6.42
C ALA A 121 19.37 7.69 -6.58
N PRO A 122 19.11 8.26 -7.77
CA PRO A 122 18.03 9.23 -7.95
C PRO A 122 16.64 8.61 -7.75
N LEU A 123 15.76 9.38 -7.12
CA LEU A 123 14.33 9.15 -6.89
C LEU A 123 13.48 10.10 -7.74
N ALA A 124 13.99 11.31 -8.03
CA ALA A 124 13.28 12.37 -8.72
C ALA A 124 12.71 11.96 -10.10
N PRO A 125 13.40 11.19 -10.97
CA PRO A 125 12.82 10.81 -12.27
C PRO A 125 11.54 10.00 -12.17
N ALA A 126 11.49 9.01 -11.26
CA ALA A 126 10.30 8.19 -11.04
C ALA A 126 9.20 9.00 -10.34
N LEU A 127 9.56 9.85 -9.36
CA LEU A 127 8.60 10.73 -8.70
C LEU A 127 7.96 11.72 -9.69
N GLY A 128 8.75 12.30 -10.59
CA GLY A 128 8.28 13.25 -11.60
C GLY A 128 7.28 12.64 -12.59
N LEU A 129 7.39 11.34 -12.91
CA LEU A 129 6.36 10.65 -13.71
C LEU A 129 5.02 10.56 -12.99
N ILE A 130 5.04 10.35 -11.67
CA ILE A 130 3.83 10.31 -10.84
C ILE A 130 3.26 11.72 -10.66
N GLU A 131 4.12 12.71 -10.41
CA GLU A 131 3.74 14.12 -10.30
C GLU A 131 3.06 14.62 -11.58
N ALA A 132 3.64 14.31 -12.74
CA ALA A 132 3.08 14.68 -14.04
C ALA A 132 1.71 14.05 -14.30
N TYR A 133 1.45 12.84 -13.78
CA TYR A 133 0.13 12.22 -13.83
C TYR A 133 -0.84 12.93 -12.88
N MET A 134 -0.45 13.20 -11.64
CA MET A 134 -1.30 13.86 -10.65
C MET A 134 -1.64 15.31 -11.04
N ALA A 135 -0.73 16.01 -11.74
CA ALA A 135 -0.95 17.37 -12.22
C ALA A 135 -2.14 17.47 -13.21
N SER A 136 -2.44 16.40 -13.96
CA SER A 136 -3.63 16.33 -14.82
C SER A 136 -4.86 15.73 -14.12
N HIS A 137 -4.72 15.24 -12.87
CA HIS A 137 -5.77 14.54 -12.12
C HIS A 137 -5.89 15.09 -10.68
N PRO A 138 -6.49 16.28 -10.49
CA PRO A 138 -6.57 16.93 -9.18
C PRO A 138 -7.38 16.15 -8.14
N GLU A 139 -8.19 15.17 -8.57
CA GLU A 139 -8.92 14.25 -7.69
C GLU A 139 -8.04 13.16 -7.07
N VAL A 140 -6.84 12.93 -7.61
CA VAL A 140 -5.90 11.91 -7.12
C VAL A 140 -5.11 12.47 -5.95
N GLN A 141 -5.13 11.76 -4.83
CA GLN A 141 -4.40 12.17 -3.62
C GLN A 141 -3.49 11.07 -3.13
N SER A 142 -2.31 11.47 -2.64
CA SER A 142 -1.42 10.58 -1.90
C SER A 142 -1.83 10.55 -0.43
N GLU A 143 -2.28 9.40 0.04
CA GLU A 143 -2.77 9.23 1.42
C GLU A 143 -1.66 8.78 2.39
N ALA A 144 -0.65 8.08 1.89
CA ALA A 144 0.41 7.51 2.73
C ALA A 144 1.70 7.27 1.94
N VAL A 145 2.80 7.12 2.68
CA VAL A 145 4.06 6.58 2.17
C VAL A 145 4.42 5.34 2.99
N ALA A 146 4.94 4.30 2.32
CA ALA A 146 5.58 3.19 3.01
C ALA A 146 6.96 2.91 2.44
N PHE A 147 7.82 2.26 3.21
CA PHE A 147 9.17 1.94 2.76
C PHE A 147 9.75 0.74 3.52
N ASP A 148 10.74 0.10 2.91
CA ASP A 148 11.47 -1.00 3.53
C ASP A 148 12.51 -0.43 4.53
N CYS A 149 12.57 -0.96 5.75
CA CYS A 149 13.54 -0.55 6.77
C CYS A 149 14.85 -1.32 6.64
N VAL A 150 15.47 -1.21 5.46
CA VAL A 150 16.75 -1.82 5.04
C VAL A 150 17.72 -0.71 4.57
N ASP A 151 18.90 -1.05 4.05
CA ASP A 151 19.79 -0.03 3.47
C ASP A 151 19.01 0.82 2.45
N PRO A 152 19.05 2.16 2.53
CA PRO A 152 18.40 3.06 1.59
C PRO A 152 18.59 2.71 0.11
N ARG A 153 19.74 2.15 -0.28
CA ARG A 153 20.03 1.75 -1.67
C ARG A 153 19.26 0.50 -2.11
N ASP A 154 18.93 -0.37 -1.17
CA ASP A 154 18.16 -1.61 -1.40
C ASP A 154 16.66 -1.42 -1.08
N SER A 155 16.30 -0.29 -0.45
CA SER A 155 14.93 0.03 -0.07
C SER A 155 14.11 0.55 -1.26
N ARG A 156 12.79 0.59 -1.05
CA ARG A 156 11.80 1.02 -2.03
C ARG A 156 10.75 1.85 -1.33
N ILE A 157 10.44 3.01 -1.90
CA ILE A 157 9.36 3.88 -1.43
C ILE A 157 8.08 3.44 -2.14
N LYS A 158 6.98 3.32 -1.41
CA LYS A 158 5.64 3.02 -1.92
C LYS A 158 4.75 4.22 -1.67
N LEU A 159 4.40 4.94 -2.73
CA LEU A 159 3.46 6.04 -2.69
C LEU A 159 2.03 5.50 -2.80
N TYR A 160 1.18 5.75 -1.81
CA TYR A 160 -0.20 5.26 -1.81
C TYR A 160 -1.15 6.31 -2.39
N LEU A 161 -1.66 6.06 -3.59
CA LEU A 161 -2.62 6.92 -4.27
C LEU A 161 -4.04 6.38 -4.14
N ARG A 162 -4.98 7.21 -3.72
CA ARG A 162 -6.41 6.89 -3.77
C ARG A 162 -7.06 7.63 -4.93
N VAL A 163 -7.87 6.89 -5.69
CA VAL A 163 -8.61 7.40 -6.84
C VAL A 163 -10.09 7.02 -6.68
N PRO A 164 -11.03 7.99 -6.82
CA PRO A 164 -12.46 7.72 -6.65
C PRO A 164 -13.07 6.96 -7.82
N HIS A 165 -12.42 6.96 -8.98
CA HIS A 165 -12.88 6.32 -10.21
C HIS A 165 -12.84 4.80 -10.13
N THR A 166 -13.84 4.15 -10.72
CA THR A 166 -14.06 2.70 -10.55
C THR A 166 -14.23 1.91 -11.85
N SER A 167 -14.19 2.54 -13.03
CA SER A 167 -14.22 1.80 -14.30
C SER A 167 -12.86 1.13 -14.56
N LEU A 168 -12.85 -0.02 -15.25
CA LEU A 168 -11.60 -0.71 -15.58
C LEU A 168 -10.70 0.17 -16.44
N ARG A 169 -11.26 0.93 -17.38
CA ARG A 169 -10.52 1.89 -18.21
C ARG A 169 -9.72 2.87 -17.35
N GLN A 170 -10.38 3.54 -16.41
CA GLN A 170 -9.72 4.51 -15.52
C GLN A 170 -8.69 3.83 -14.61
N VAL A 171 -8.96 2.60 -14.17
CA VAL A 171 -7.97 1.82 -13.41
C VAL A 171 -6.71 1.56 -14.23
N LEU A 172 -6.85 1.23 -15.52
CA LEU A 172 -5.71 1.03 -16.42
C LEU A 172 -4.98 2.35 -16.74
N ASP A 173 -5.69 3.48 -16.79
CA ASP A 173 -5.07 4.80 -16.97
C ASP A 173 -4.17 5.13 -15.76
N VAL A 174 -4.64 4.94 -14.53
CA VAL A 174 -3.79 5.10 -13.33
C VAL A 174 -2.64 4.09 -13.33
N TYR A 175 -2.94 2.82 -13.62
CA TYR A 175 -1.95 1.74 -13.62
C TYR A 175 -0.82 1.98 -14.62
N THR A 176 -1.09 2.65 -15.73
CA THR A 176 -0.08 2.97 -16.75
C THR A 176 0.49 4.38 -16.64
N LEU A 177 0.04 5.17 -15.65
CA LEU A 177 0.27 6.62 -15.58
C LEU A 177 -0.06 7.30 -16.93
N GLU A 178 -1.26 7.01 -17.47
CA GLU A 178 -1.76 7.35 -18.81
C GLU A 178 -0.80 6.95 -19.93
N GLY A 179 -0.37 5.69 -19.90
CA GLY A 179 0.54 5.15 -20.90
C GLY A 179 1.97 5.67 -20.80
N ARG A 180 2.38 6.36 -19.73
CA ARG A 180 3.81 6.66 -19.48
C ARG A 180 4.60 5.38 -19.16
N LEU A 181 3.92 4.35 -18.64
CA LEU A 181 4.48 3.01 -18.39
C LEU A 181 4.02 2.05 -19.50
N LYS A 182 4.98 1.43 -20.19
CA LYS A 182 4.74 0.57 -21.36
C LYS A 182 5.63 -0.69 -21.39
N ASP A 183 6.36 -0.96 -20.32
CA ASP A 183 7.25 -2.12 -20.24
C ASP A 183 6.45 -3.44 -20.23
N GLU A 184 7.14 -4.55 -20.47
CA GLU A 184 6.53 -5.87 -20.55
C GLU A 184 5.78 -6.27 -19.27
N ALA A 185 6.28 -5.87 -18.09
CA ALA A 185 5.62 -6.19 -16.83
C ALA A 185 4.31 -5.41 -16.69
N THR A 186 4.29 -4.13 -17.08
CA THR A 186 3.06 -3.32 -17.14
C THR A 186 2.04 -3.93 -18.11
N VAL A 187 2.46 -4.33 -19.30
CA VAL A 187 1.57 -4.96 -20.30
C VAL A 187 1.02 -6.30 -19.80
N ALA A 188 1.85 -7.11 -19.13
CA ALA A 188 1.40 -8.35 -18.50
C ALA A 188 0.39 -8.07 -17.36
N GLY A 189 0.63 -7.05 -16.55
CA GLY A 189 -0.27 -6.61 -15.48
C GLY A 189 -1.65 -6.21 -16.00
N ILE A 190 -1.73 -5.51 -17.13
CA ILE A 190 -3.01 -5.17 -17.78
C ILE A 190 -3.81 -6.42 -18.14
N LYS A 191 -3.16 -7.46 -18.69
CA LYS A 191 -3.82 -8.72 -19.04
C LYS A 191 -4.38 -9.41 -17.80
N ILE A 192 -3.60 -9.43 -16.71
CA ILE A 192 -4.02 -9.99 -15.42
C ILE A 192 -5.21 -9.22 -14.86
N LEU A 193 -5.19 -7.88 -14.92
CA LEU A 193 -6.31 -7.06 -14.43
C LEU A 193 -7.59 -7.33 -15.20
N ARG A 194 -7.52 -7.41 -16.53
CA ARG A 194 -8.67 -7.75 -17.38
C ARG A 194 -9.24 -9.12 -17.07
N GLU A 195 -8.40 -10.07 -16.68
CA GLU A 195 -8.82 -11.41 -16.29
C GLU A 195 -9.46 -11.43 -14.89
N LEU A 196 -8.83 -10.77 -13.92
CA LEU A 196 -9.31 -10.75 -12.53
C LEU A 196 -10.60 -9.93 -12.37
N TRP A 197 -10.80 -8.89 -13.18
CA TRP A 197 -11.93 -7.99 -13.06
C TRP A 197 -13.30 -8.70 -13.00
N PRO A 198 -13.71 -9.50 -14.01
CA PRO A 198 -14.98 -10.24 -13.96
C PRO A 198 -14.96 -11.45 -13.02
N LEU A 199 -13.77 -11.93 -12.59
CA LEU A 199 -13.67 -13.03 -11.64
C LEU A 199 -13.94 -12.59 -10.21
N LEU A 200 -13.57 -11.35 -9.86
CA LEU A 200 -13.60 -10.85 -8.48
C LEU A 200 -14.76 -9.89 -8.20
N LEU A 201 -15.32 -9.25 -9.23
CA LEU A 201 -16.31 -8.19 -9.09
C LEU A 201 -17.69 -8.65 -9.60
N ASP A 202 -18.75 -8.20 -8.92
CA ASP A 202 -20.15 -8.44 -9.29
C ASP A 202 -20.56 -7.44 -10.38
N ILE A 203 -20.24 -7.80 -11.63
CA ILE A 203 -20.49 -6.99 -12.82
C ILE A 203 -21.38 -7.73 -13.82
N ALA A 204 -22.05 -6.99 -14.70
CA ALA A 204 -22.88 -7.57 -15.74
C ALA A 204 -22.05 -8.36 -16.77
N ALA A 205 -22.65 -9.37 -17.41
CA ALA A 205 -21.97 -10.21 -18.39
C ALA A 205 -21.52 -9.44 -19.65
N ASP A 206 -22.20 -8.34 -19.96
CA ASP A 206 -21.95 -7.43 -21.08
C ASP A 206 -21.22 -6.14 -20.67
N TYR A 207 -20.59 -6.13 -19.49
CA TYR A 207 -19.83 -4.96 -19.03
C TYR A 207 -18.76 -4.54 -20.04
N LYS A 208 -18.53 -3.24 -20.10
CA LYS A 208 -17.45 -2.59 -20.87
C LYS A 208 -16.43 -2.00 -19.92
N ASP A 209 -15.23 -1.77 -20.42
CA ASP A 209 -14.16 -1.19 -19.61
C ASP A 209 -14.51 0.20 -19.06
N GLU A 210 -15.33 0.94 -19.80
CA GLU A 210 -15.82 2.28 -19.44
C GLU A 210 -16.90 2.27 -18.36
N ASP A 211 -17.54 1.12 -18.11
CA ASP A 211 -18.65 1.04 -17.16
C ASP A 211 -18.11 1.18 -15.73
N PRO A 212 -18.55 2.21 -14.98
CA PRO A 212 -18.15 2.36 -13.59
C PRO A 212 -18.84 1.30 -12.72
N LEU A 213 -18.16 0.89 -11.65
CA LEU A 213 -18.81 0.12 -10.59
C LEU A 213 -19.88 0.98 -9.89
N PRO A 214 -20.92 0.38 -9.26
CA PRO A 214 -21.96 1.13 -8.57
C PRO A 214 -21.40 2.16 -7.58
N ASN A 215 -21.93 3.38 -7.58
CA ASN A 215 -21.43 4.42 -6.69
C ASN A 215 -21.61 4.02 -5.21
N LYS A 216 -20.53 4.12 -4.43
CA LYS A 216 -20.50 3.86 -2.98
C LYS A 216 -19.82 5.02 -2.27
N THR A 217 -20.45 5.49 -1.18
CA THR A 217 -19.97 6.63 -0.39
C THR A 217 -18.90 6.26 0.64
N HIS A 218 -18.60 4.97 0.80
CA HIS A 218 -17.59 4.51 1.74
C HIS A 218 -16.19 4.97 1.29
N ARG A 219 -15.39 5.51 2.23
CA ARG A 219 -14.05 6.06 1.93
C ARG A 219 -13.13 5.09 1.17
N THR A 220 -13.20 3.80 1.50
CA THR A 220 -12.36 2.74 0.90
C THR A 220 -12.98 2.08 -0.34
N ALA A 221 -14.09 2.61 -0.86
CA ALA A 221 -14.74 2.10 -2.06
C ALA A 221 -14.12 2.61 -3.38
N GLY A 222 -13.22 3.59 -3.33
CA GLY A 222 -12.35 3.90 -4.47
C GLY A 222 -11.18 2.91 -4.60
N PHE A 223 -10.48 2.94 -5.73
CA PHE A 223 -9.29 2.12 -5.92
C PHE A 223 -8.08 2.74 -5.22
N LEU A 224 -7.27 1.87 -4.60
CA LEU A 224 -5.99 2.24 -4.01
C LEU A 224 -4.86 1.68 -4.87
N TYR A 225 -3.81 2.46 -5.03
CA TYR A 225 -2.60 2.07 -5.74
C TYR A 225 -1.43 2.28 -4.80
N ASN A 226 -0.46 1.36 -4.83
CA ASN A 226 0.89 1.69 -4.38
C ASN A 226 1.79 1.80 -5.62
N ILE A 227 2.51 2.90 -5.73
CA ILE A 227 3.45 3.13 -6.82
C ILE A 227 4.86 3.11 -6.22
N LYS A 228 5.66 2.13 -6.64
CA LYS A 228 6.98 1.87 -6.07
C LYS A 228 8.03 2.70 -6.78
N ILE A 229 8.79 3.46 -6.02
CA ILE A 229 9.97 4.20 -6.45
C ILE A 229 11.18 3.45 -5.90
N ARG A 230 12.16 3.17 -6.76
CA ARG A 230 13.43 2.57 -6.36
C ARG A 230 14.57 3.55 -6.65
N PRO A 231 15.56 3.67 -5.74
CA PRO A 231 16.74 4.45 -6.02
C PRO A 231 17.42 4.02 -7.33
N GLY A 232 17.73 5.00 -8.19
CA GLY A 232 18.40 4.76 -9.47
C GLY A 232 17.50 4.21 -10.59
N LYS A 233 16.18 4.07 -10.37
CA LYS A 233 15.24 3.65 -11.42
C LYS A 233 14.41 4.82 -11.93
N THR A 234 14.34 4.96 -13.24
CA THR A 234 13.55 6.01 -13.90
C THR A 234 12.04 5.73 -13.84
N TYR A 235 11.65 4.46 -14.02
CA TYR A 235 10.25 4.08 -14.11
C TYR A 235 9.77 3.52 -12.78
N PRO A 236 8.68 4.06 -12.21
CA PRO A 236 8.05 3.48 -11.04
C PRO A 236 7.28 2.20 -11.39
N GLU A 237 7.00 1.37 -10.37
CA GLU A 237 6.25 0.12 -10.53
C GLU A 237 4.88 0.19 -9.83
N PRO A 238 3.77 0.18 -10.59
CA PRO A 238 2.42 0.28 -10.05
C PRO A 238 1.92 -1.06 -9.51
N GLN A 239 1.12 -1.00 -8.44
CA GLN A 239 0.36 -2.11 -7.91
C GLN A 239 -1.02 -1.59 -7.51
N VAL A 240 -2.08 -2.28 -7.94
CA VAL A 240 -3.47 -1.92 -7.64
C VAL A 240 -4.07 -2.83 -6.58
N TYR A 241 -4.94 -2.27 -5.74
CA TYR A 241 -5.76 -2.98 -4.78
C TYR A 241 -7.20 -2.98 -5.29
N ILE A 242 -7.72 -4.16 -5.62
CA ILE A 242 -9.12 -4.33 -6.07
C ILE A 242 -10.02 -4.38 -4.83
N PRO A 243 -10.97 -3.44 -4.64
CA PRO A 243 -11.79 -3.34 -3.44
C PRO A 243 -12.95 -4.36 -3.42
N VAL A 244 -12.62 -5.66 -3.38
CA VAL A 244 -13.59 -6.78 -3.44
C VAL A 244 -14.60 -6.79 -2.29
N ARG A 245 -14.26 -6.21 -1.12
CA ARG A 245 -15.23 -6.00 -0.03
C ARG A 245 -16.44 -5.17 -0.46
N HIS A 246 -16.20 -4.21 -1.35
CA HIS A 246 -17.22 -3.28 -1.81
C HIS A 246 -17.94 -3.80 -3.03
N TYR A 247 -17.27 -4.52 -3.93
CA TYR A 247 -17.84 -4.82 -5.24
C TYR A 247 -17.85 -6.30 -5.60
N GLY A 248 -17.32 -7.18 -4.75
CA GLY A 248 -17.49 -8.62 -4.89
C GLY A 248 -18.88 -9.04 -4.43
N LYS A 249 -19.41 -10.11 -5.05
CA LYS A 249 -20.73 -10.65 -4.74
C LYS A 249 -20.82 -11.23 -3.31
N SER A 250 -19.77 -11.91 -2.88
CA SER A 250 -19.57 -12.43 -1.52
C SER A 250 -18.11 -12.89 -1.36
N ASP A 251 -17.64 -13.05 -0.13
CA ASP A 251 -16.28 -13.57 0.14
C ASP A 251 -16.02 -14.91 -0.56
N MET A 252 -17.02 -15.80 -0.55
CA MET A 252 -16.91 -17.10 -1.24
C MET A 252 -16.92 -16.99 -2.76
N ALA A 253 -17.67 -16.04 -3.33
CA ALA A 253 -17.62 -15.79 -4.77
C ALA A 253 -16.24 -15.27 -5.20
N VAL A 254 -15.68 -14.33 -4.43
CA VAL A 254 -14.32 -13.81 -4.63
C VAL A 254 -13.29 -14.94 -4.49
N ALA A 255 -13.42 -15.80 -3.48
CA ALA A 255 -12.53 -16.94 -3.29
C ALA A 255 -12.58 -17.94 -4.45
N GLN A 256 -13.77 -18.19 -4.99
CA GLN A 256 -13.94 -19.04 -6.17
C GLN A 256 -13.38 -18.40 -7.45
N GLY A 257 -13.50 -17.07 -7.58
CA GLY A 257 -12.86 -16.30 -8.64
C GLY A 257 -11.33 -16.41 -8.59
N LEU A 258 -10.74 -16.24 -7.40
CA LEU A 258 -9.31 -16.45 -7.18
C LEU A 258 -8.87 -17.88 -7.48
N ALA A 259 -9.63 -18.89 -7.04
CA ALA A 259 -9.36 -20.29 -7.36
C ALA A 259 -9.35 -20.55 -8.87
N THR A 260 -10.28 -19.93 -9.60
CA THR A 260 -10.32 -20.00 -11.07
C THR A 260 -9.06 -19.39 -11.69
N TYR A 261 -8.63 -18.22 -11.21
CA TYR A 261 -7.39 -17.60 -11.65
C TYR A 261 -6.16 -18.46 -11.33
N PHE A 262 -6.03 -18.97 -10.09
CA PHE A 262 -4.92 -19.84 -9.68
C PHE A 262 -4.79 -21.08 -10.56
N ARG A 263 -5.91 -21.72 -10.90
CA ARG A 263 -5.93 -22.87 -11.81
C ARG A 263 -5.39 -22.50 -13.19
N ARG A 264 -5.75 -21.33 -13.72
CA ARG A 264 -5.23 -20.82 -15.01
C ARG A 264 -3.73 -20.49 -14.96
N GLN A 265 -3.19 -20.17 -13.79
CA GLN A 265 -1.75 -19.99 -13.57
C GLN A 265 -1.00 -21.32 -13.32
N GLY A 266 -1.69 -22.46 -13.33
CA GLY A 266 -1.10 -23.77 -13.00
C GLY A 266 -0.83 -23.98 -11.51
N TRP A 267 -1.49 -23.22 -10.64
CA TRP A 267 -1.38 -23.33 -9.18
C TRP A 267 -2.51 -24.21 -8.62
N ASP A 268 -2.66 -25.42 -9.16
CA ASP A 268 -3.83 -26.29 -8.92
C ASP A 268 -4.07 -26.59 -7.44
N SER A 269 -3.01 -26.91 -6.68
CA SER A 269 -3.15 -27.17 -5.25
C SER A 269 -3.71 -25.98 -4.48
N LEU A 270 -3.32 -24.75 -4.85
CA LEU A 270 -3.84 -23.53 -4.24
C LEU A 270 -5.27 -23.24 -4.68
N ALA A 271 -5.60 -23.52 -5.95
CA ALA A 271 -6.97 -23.40 -6.46
C ALA A 271 -7.94 -24.32 -5.71
N ASP A 272 -7.49 -25.52 -5.34
CA ASP A 272 -8.32 -26.53 -4.67
C ASP A 272 -8.46 -26.31 -3.16
N SER A 273 -7.47 -25.67 -2.52
CA SER A 273 -7.47 -25.43 -1.07
C SER A 273 -8.07 -24.07 -0.68
N TYR A 274 -7.79 -23.00 -1.44
CA TYR A 274 -8.05 -21.62 -0.98
C TYR A 274 -9.50 -21.34 -0.54
N PRO A 275 -10.56 -21.74 -1.28
CA PRO A 275 -11.93 -21.53 -0.82
C PRO A 275 -12.26 -22.26 0.49
N LYS A 276 -11.70 -23.47 0.69
CA LYS A 276 -11.90 -24.28 1.92
C LYS A 276 -11.15 -23.67 3.09
N ASP A 277 -9.91 -23.25 2.85
CA ASP A 277 -9.07 -22.60 3.85
C ASP A 277 -9.75 -21.31 4.34
N LEU A 278 -10.27 -20.47 3.43
CA LEU A 278 -11.00 -19.26 3.79
C LEU A 278 -12.24 -19.57 4.64
N GLN A 279 -13.02 -20.58 4.26
CA GLN A 279 -14.22 -20.98 5.00
C GLN A 279 -13.89 -21.47 6.42
N SER A 280 -12.73 -22.10 6.63
CA SER A 280 -12.31 -22.57 7.95
C SER A 280 -12.10 -21.43 8.95
N PHE A 281 -11.67 -20.25 8.49
CA PHE A 281 -11.47 -19.07 9.35
C PHE A 281 -12.79 -18.43 9.80
N THR A 282 -13.87 -18.60 9.05
CA THR A 282 -15.18 -18.02 9.40
C THR A 282 -15.99 -18.93 10.31
N LEU A 283 -15.84 -20.26 10.19
CA LEU A 283 -16.51 -21.25 11.03
C LEU A 283 -15.97 -21.31 12.47
N ALA A 284 -14.74 -20.87 12.72
CA ALA A 284 -14.15 -20.78 14.07
C ALA A 284 -14.76 -19.67 14.95
N ARG A 285 -15.81 -18.97 14.48
CA ARG A 285 -16.54 -17.90 15.20
C ARG A 285 -17.81 -18.39 15.91
N HIS A 286 -18.03 -19.69 16.04
CA HIS A 286 -19.16 -20.28 16.77
C HIS A 286 -18.69 -21.15 17.93
#